data_AF-A0A966EHL9-F1
#
_entry.id   AF-A0A966EHL9-F1
#
_cell.length_a   1.000
_cell.length_b   1.000
_cell.length_c   1.000
_cell.angle_alpha   90.00
_cell.angle_beta   90.00
_cell.angle_gamma   90.00
#
_symmetry.space_group_name_H-M   'P 1'
#
loop_
_entity.id
_entity.type
_entity.pdbx_description
1 polymer ?
#
loop_
_entity_poly.entity_id
_entity_poly.type
_entity_poly.pdbx_seq_one_letter_code
_entity_poly.pdbx_strand_id
1 'polypeptide(L)'
;MVAPNPVNTILIPFSGGNPEAGRVEERGRLAYLHRWTGLPSAKALRALQEAGESVDLVTQPIEIQGESYPAGTLIVRVDGEETHEAVLKTAQATGTLFRGTSSGWTDIGPDLGSDQFPELAHAKIAVLGPDAVSSGSYGAVWSFLEQEMGIPFTAISASGLRRSLDDFDVLVIPGGMRSSAMGEETLSSVKSWVRSGGVCIALGSSSFRIGGKAGLISRSTKETQRDPKEKEPKRKSRSEIREERRHQQVPGNIVSIDLDTEHPLSFGMPEKIHGMISSTSIFKLEGDGSDVGVLPGTSPVVSGYISDENQTKLSGGVWLVAESSGRGQVILFAGDPLFRSFCRQTSEVFLNALLLFAR
;
A
#
# COMPACT_ATOMS: atom_id res chain seq x y z
N MET A 1 -15.23 19.84 -15.71
CA MET A 1 -14.75 21.16 -15.22
C MET A 1 -13.29 20.95 -14.81
N VAL A 2 -12.42 21.97 -14.87
CA VAL A 2 -11.06 21.83 -14.28
C VAL A 2 -11.23 21.82 -12.76
N ALA A 3 -10.47 20.98 -12.04
CA ALA A 3 -10.55 20.88 -10.57
C ALA A 3 -10.52 22.29 -9.92
N PRO A 4 -11.45 22.60 -9.00
CA PRO A 4 -11.62 23.97 -8.47
C PRO A 4 -10.46 24.41 -7.56
N ASN A 5 -9.69 23.46 -7.02
CA ASN A 5 -8.58 23.70 -6.11
C ASN A 5 -7.29 23.13 -6.72
N PRO A 6 -6.66 23.81 -7.70
CA PRO A 6 -5.34 23.39 -8.16
C PRO A 6 -4.39 23.35 -6.96
N VAL A 7 -3.50 22.35 -6.91
CA VAL A 7 -2.42 22.29 -5.92
C VAL A 7 -1.58 23.55 -6.08
N ASN A 8 -1.83 24.53 -5.23
CA ASN A 8 -1.17 25.84 -5.23
C ASN A 8 0.08 25.82 -4.33
N THR A 9 0.65 24.63 -4.15
CA THR A 9 1.96 24.47 -3.55
C THR A 9 2.96 24.71 -4.67
N ILE A 10 3.81 25.71 -4.52
CA ILE A 10 5.02 25.84 -5.33
C ILE A 10 5.69 24.47 -5.27
N LEU A 11 5.81 23.79 -6.42
CA LEU A 11 6.66 22.61 -6.53
C LEU A 11 8.05 23.09 -6.12
N ILE A 12 8.43 22.84 -4.87
CA ILE A 12 9.77 23.16 -4.39
C ILE A 12 10.66 22.23 -5.21
N PRO A 13 11.51 22.76 -6.10
CA PRO A 13 12.47 21.94 -6.81
C PRO A 13 13.28 21.20 -5.75
N PHE A 14 13.49 19.89 -5.93
CA PHE A 14 14.41 19.14 -5.08
C PHE A 14 15.76 19.85 -5.12
N SER A 15 16.06 20.63 -4.07
CA SER A 15 17.35 21.27 -3.89
C SER A 15 18.29 20.15 -3.49
N GLY A 16 19.12 19.69 -4.43
CA GLY A 16 20.05 18.58 -4.27
C GLY A 16 21.09 18.80 -3.16
N GLY A 17 20.64 18.79 -1.91
CA GLY A 17 21.47 18.28 -0.84
C GLY A 17 21.75 16.82 -1.17
N ASN A 18 23.01 16.40 -1.07
CA ASN A 18 23.26 14.97 -0.99
C ASN A 18 22.33 14.43 0.08
N PRO A 19 21.56 13.35 -0.19
CA PRO A 19 20.86 12.66 0.89
C PRO A 19 21.90 12.45 2.01
N GLU A 20 21.54 12.79 3.26
CA GLU A 20 22.46 12.60 4.37
C GLU A 20 23.02 11.18 4.26
N ALA A 21 24.35 11.06 4.26
CA ALA A 21 24.97 9.75 4.17
C ALA A 21 24.43 8.90 5.32
N GLY A 22 23.90 7.73 4.99
CA GLY A 22 23.33 6.86 6.01
C GLY A 22 24.40 6.50 7.03
N ARG A 23 24.01 6.50 8.29
CA ARG A 23 24.94 6.44 9.43
C ARG A 23 24.36 5.61 10.56
N VAL A 24 25.26 5.17 11.42
CA VAL A 24 24.94 4.52 12.67
C VAL A 24 25.38 5.44 13.80
N GLU A 25 24.41 5.89 14.59
CA GLU A 25 24.66 6.69 15.79
C GLU A 25 24.74 5.76 16.99
N GLU A 26 25.87 5.82 17.71
CA GLU A 26 26.16 4.96 18.85
C GLU A 26 26.25 3.47 18.49
N ARG A 27 27.08 2.74 19.22
CA ARG A 27 27.14 1.29 19.07
C ARG A 27 26.09 0.67 19.97
N GLY A 28 25.13 -0.04 19.37
CA GLY A 28 24.09 -0.74 20.12
C GLY A 28 24.70 -1.82 21.01
N ARG A 29 24.30 -1.89 22.27
CA ARG A 29 24.61 -3.04 23.13
C ARG A 29 23.50 -4.06 23.13
N LEU A 30 22.26 -3.62 22.91
CA LEU A 30 21.08 -4.49 22.88
C LEU A 30 20.43 -4.51 21.50
N ALA A 31 20.21 -3.34 20.90
CA ALA A 31 19.54 -3.24 19.61
C ALA A 31 19.98 -1.98 18.85
N TYR A 32 19.61 -1.94 17.58
CA TYR A 32 19.58 -0.75 16.75
C TYR A 32 18.13 -0.41 16.40
N LEU A 33 17.79 0.87 16.47
CA LEU A 33 16.48 1.41 16.12
C LEU A 33 16.55 2.25 14.85
N HIS A 34 15.60 2.04 13.94
CA HIS A 34 15.46 2.81 12.71
C HIS A 34 14.01 3.24 12.49
N ARG A 35 13.75 4.55 12.50
CA ARG A 35 12.42 5.11 12.24
C ARG A 35 12.04 4.88 10.77
N TRP A 36 10.87 4.31 10.50
CA TRP A 36 10.42 4.03 9.13
C TRP A 36 10.08 5.31 8.35
N THR A 37 10.74 5.50 7.22
CA THR A 37 10.67 6.69 6.35
C THR A 37 10.44 6.32 4.89
N GLY A 38 9.73 5.22 4.63
CA GLY A 38 9.32 4.81 3.28
C GLY A 38 10.39 3.99 2.56
N LEU A 39 10.71 4.36 1.30
CA LEU A 39 11.53 3.53 0.42
C LEU A 39 12.93 3.17 0.96
N PRO A 40 13.71 4.10 1.54
CA PRO A 40 15.00 3.77 2.15
C PRO A 40 14.87 2.70 3.24
N SER A 41 13.86 2.80 4.09
CA SER A 41 13.58 1.84 5.17
C SER A 41 13.17 0.47 4.64
N ALA A 42 12.35 0.42 3.57
CA ALA A 42 11.99 -0.84 2.93
C ALA A 42 13.20 -1.57 2.32
N LYS A 43 14.14 -0.82 1.72
CA LYS A 43 15.41 -1.37 1.26
C LYS A 43 16.29 -1.84 2.42
N ALA A 44 16.32 -1.07 3.51
CA ALA A 44 17.09 -1.41 4.69
C ALA A 44 16.59 -2.69 5.34
N LEU A 45 15.26 -2.83 5.50
CA LEU A 45 14.62 -4.05 5.99
C LEU A 45 15.03 -5.27 5.15
N ARG A 46 14.95 -5.18 3.82
CA ARG A 46 15.33 -6.30 2.94
C ARG A 46 16.82 -6.62 3.00
N ALA A 47 17.69 -5.62 3.02
CA ALA A 47 19.13 -5.84 3.16
C ALA A 47 19.50 -6.52 4.49
N LEU A 48 18.83 -6.17 5.59
CA LEU A 48 19.00 -6.81 6.89
C LEU A 48 18.52 -8.27 6.87
N GLN A 49 17.33 -8.51 6.33
CA GLN A 49 16.77 -9.86 6.20
C GLN A 49 17.63 -10.76 5.30
N GLU A 50 18.20 -10.22 4.22
CA GLU A 50 19.16 -10.93 3.35
C GLU A 50 20.50 -11.21 4.04
N ALA A 51 20.91 -10.37 4.99
CA ALA A 51 22.07 -10.60 5.83
C ALA A 51 21.81 -11.63 6.96
N GLY A 52 20.56 -12.09 7.12
CA GLY A 52 20.17 -13.06 8.15
C GLY A 52 19.79 -12.44 9.48
N GLU A 53 19.64 -11.12 9.55
CA GLU A 53 19.22 -10.42 10.77
C GLU A 53 17.70 -10.49 10.94
N SER A 54 17.26 -10.79 12.17
CA SER A 54 15.87 -10.65 12.58
C SER A 54 15.54 -9.17 12.83
N VAL A 55 14.38 -8.74 12.32
CA VAL A 55 13.92 -7.35 12.42
C VAL A 55 12.52 -7.31 13.01
N ASP A 56 12.38 -6.73 14.20
CA ASP A 56 11.08 -6.53 14.84
C ASP A 56 10.47 -5.17 14.49
N LEU A 57 9.15 -5.07 14.58
CA LEU A 57 8.40 -3.86 14.31
C LEU A 57 7.82 -3.26 15.59
N VAL A 58 8.07 -1.97 15.82
CA VAL A 58 7.37 -1.16 16.81
C VAL A 58 5.95 -0.86 16.33
N THR A 59 4.93 -1.41 16.98
CA THR A 59 3.52 -1.19 16.60
C THR A 59 2.83 -0.07 17.38
N GLN A 60 3.45 0.44 18.44
CA GLN A 60 2.98 1.57 19.24
C GLN A 60 4.18 2.47 19.58
N PRO A 61 4.03 3.79 19.66
CA PRO A 61 5.15 4.69 19.96
C PRO A 61 5.88 4.31 21.26
N ILE A 62 7.20 4.36 21.24
CA ILE A 62 8.06 4.15 22.41
C ILE A 62 9.00 5.34 22.61
N GLU A 63 9.46 5.52 23.84
CA GLU A 63 10.55 6.43 24.17
C GLU A 63 11.67 5.65 24.84
N ILE A 64 12.91 5.88 24.40
CA ILE A 64 14.08 5.26 24.99
C ILE A 64 15.23 6.26 25.01
N GLN A 65 15.80 6.48 26.19
CA GLN A 65 16.93 7.38 26.40
C GLN A 65 16.60 8.82 25.99
N GLY A 66 15.37 9.25 26.27
CA GLY A 66 14.86 10.59 25.94
C GLY A 66 14.58 10.81 24.44
N GLU A 67 14.58 9.74 23.65
CA GLU A 67 14.36 9.80 22.20
C GLU A 67 13.08 9.05 21.83
N SER A 68 12.21 9.73 21.07
CA SER A 68 10.92 9.18 20.66
C SER A 68 11.04 8.38 19.35
N TYR A 69 10.42 7.21 19.33
CA TYR A 69 10.35 6.33 18.18
C TYR A 69 8.87 6.04 17.87
N PRO A 70 8.35 6.51 16.72
CA PRO A 70 6.96 6.28 16.36
C PRO A 70 6.72 4.81 16.01
N ALA A 71 5.44 4.43 15.95
CA ALA A 71 5.03 3.19 15.33
C ALA A 71 5.57 3.09 13.89
N GLY A 72 5.99 1.90 13.49
CA GLY A 72 6.75 1.65 12.27
C GLY A 72 8.27 1.52 12.48
N THR A 73 8.80 1.94 13.64
CA THR A 73 10.24 1.82 13.89
C THR A 73 10.70 0.35 13.83
N LEU A 74 11.78 0.10 13.11
CA LEU A 74 12.44 -1.20 13.04
C LEU A 74 13.41 -1.39 14.21
N ILE A 75 13.43 -2.59 14.77
CA ILE A 75 14.35 -3.01 15.83
C ILE A 75 15.22 -4.14 15.26
N VAL A 76 16.54 -3.94 15.27
CA VAL A 76 17.52 -4.98 14.95
C VAL A 76 18.25 -5.35 16.23
N ARG A 77 18.04 -6.56 16.75
CA ARG A 77 18.67 -7.00 18.00
C ARG A 77 20.12 -7.35 17.75
N VAL A 78 21.00 -6.92 18.66
CA VAL A 78 22.43 -7.20 18.57
C VAL A 78 22.68 -8.61 19.08
N ASP A 79 23.13 -9.50 18.19
CA ASP A 79 23.58 -10.86 18.55
C ASP A 79 25.11 -10.96 18.58
N GLY A 80 25.79 -10.30 17.64
CA GLY A 80 27.26 -10.38 17.49
C GLY A 80 27.88 -9.20 16.76
N GLU A 81 29.15 -9.35 16.35
CA GLU A 81 29.84 -8.33 15.53
C GLU A 81 29.23 -8.25 14.13
N GLU A 82 28.72 -9.37 13.63
CA GLU A 82 28.06 -9.50 12.34
C GLU A 82 26.88 -8.53 12.21
N THR A 83 26.07 -8.39 13.27
CA THR A 83 24.95 -7.44 13.31
C THR A 83 25.44 -5.99 13.16
N HIS A 84 26.55 -5.63 13.80
CA HIS A 84 27.11 -4.28 13.68
C HIS A 84 27.56 -3.97 12.25
N GLU A 85 28.23 -4.94 11.61
CA GLU A 85 28.66 -4.82 10.21
C GLU A 85 27.46 -4.75 9.26
N ALA A 86 26.45 -5.60 9.47
CA ALA A 86 25.22 -5.65 8.66
C ALA A 86 24.45 -4.33 8.74
N VAL A 87 24.24 -3.79 9.95
CA VAL A 87 23.55 -2.50 10.16
C VAL A 87 24.34 -1.35 9.55
N LEU A 88 25.66 -1.31 9.74
CA LEU A 88 26.50 -0.25 9.17
C LEU A 88 26.49 -0.28 7.63
N LYS A 89 26.67 -1.45 7.03
CA LYS A 89 26.62 -1.63 5.58
C LYS A 89 25.25 -1.26 5.03
N THR A 90 24.19 -1.68 5.71
CA THR A 90 22.81 -1.35 5.33
C THR A 90 22.59 0.16 5.37
N ALA A 91 22.92 0.82 6.49
CA ALA A 91 22.79 2.26 6.66
C ALA A 91 23.46 3.01 5.49
N GLN A 92 24.71 2.68 5.19
CA GLN A 92 25.47 3.32 4.12
C GLN A 92 24.86 3.07 2.73
N ALA A 93 24.36 1.86 2.45
CA ALA A 93 23.80 1.50 1.15
C ALA A 93 22.43 2.15 0.89
N THR A 94 21.62 2.35 1.93
CA THR A 94 20.24 2.83 1.79
C THR A 94 20.07 4.30 2.17
N GLY A 95 21.06 4.93 2.80
CA GLY A 95 20.95 6.28 3.32
C GLY A 95 20.13 6.38 4.60
N THR A 96 19.93 5.28 5.32
CA THR A 96 19.14 5.27 6.56
C THR A 96 19.97 5.57 7.80
N LEU A 97 19.31 6.11 8.83
CA LEU A 97 19.88 6.32 10.16
C LEU A 97 19.45 5.19 11.10
N PHE A 98 20.42 4.51 11.70
CA PHE A 98 20.20 3.60 12.83
C PHE A 98 20.80 4.21 14.09
N ARG A 99 20.13 4.05 15.23
CA ARG A 99 20.69 4.42 16.54
C ARG A 99 20.80 3.19 17.43
N GLY A 100 21.99 2.96 17.97
CA GLY A 100 22.24 1.89 18.94
C GLY A 100 21.66 2.24 20.31
N THR A 101 21.05 1.25 20.98
CA THR A 101 20.57 1.39 22.36
C THR A 101 21.48 0.64 23.33
N SER A 102 21.73 1.22 24.50
CA SER A 102 22.54 0.59 25.56
C SER A 102 21.71 -0.10 26.65
N SER A 103 20.39 0.05 26.60
CA SER A 103 19.41 -0.52 27.53
C SER A 103 18.21 -1.08 26.76
N GLY A 104 17.50 -2.03 27.38
CA GLY A 104 16.20 -2.53 26.89
C GLY A 104 15.00 -1.89 27.57
N TRP A 105 15.24 -1.11 28.63
CA TRP A 105 14.20 -0.39 29.35
C TRP A 105 13.76 0.82 28.55
N THR A 106 12.47 0.93 28.30
CA THR A 106 11.85 2.10 27.68
C THR A 106 11.36 3.07 28.74
N ASP A 107 11.49 4.37 28.45
CA ASP A 107 10.94 5.43 29.29
C ASP A 107 9.41 5.48 29.15
N ILE A 108 8.90 5.23 27.94
CA ILE A 108 7.47 5.15 27.60
C ILE A 108 7.26 3.98 26.63
N GLY A 109 6.21 3.19 26.87
CA GLY A 109 5.85 2.03 26.03
C GLY A 109 6.38 0.70 26.58
N PRO A 110 6.26 -0.39 25.80
CA PRO A 110 6.80 -1.69 26.18
C PRO A 110 8.33 -1.76 26.08
N ASP A 111 8.96 -2.42 27.04
CA ASP A 111 10.40 -2.64 27.04
C ASP A 111 10.84 -3.53 25.87
N LEU A 112 12.02 -3.27 25.30
CA LEU A 112 12.58 -4.01 24.16
C LEU A 112 12.71 -5.52 24.41
N GLY A 113 12.77 -5.96 25.67
CA GLY A 113 12.81 -7.37 26.05
C GLY A 113 11.46 -8.08 26.09
N SER A 114 10.35 -7.36 25.86
CA SER A 114 9.01 -7.94 25.82
C SER A 114 8.69 -8.63 24.49
N ASP A 115 7.66 -9.46 24.48
CA ASP A 115 7.11 -10.15 23.31
C ASP A 115 6.14 -9.28 22.48
N GLN A 116 6.11 -7.96 22.73
CA GLN A 116 5.16 -7.04 22.09
C GLN A 116 5.62 -6.51 20.73
N PHE A 117 6.84 -6.84 20.31
CA PHE A 117 7.40 -6.45 19.02
C PHE A 117 7.37 -7.63 18.06
N PRO A 118 6.39 -7.71 17.13
CA PRO A 118 6.35 -8.80 16.17
C PRO A 118 7.56 -8.73 15.21
N GLU A 119 8.18 -9.88 14.98
CA GLU A 119 9.20 -10.04 13.94
C GLU A 119 8.57 -9.91 12.54
N LEU A 120 9.25 -9.19 11.65
CA LEU A 120 8.84 -9.03 10.26
C LEU A 120 9.31 -10.22 9.42
N ALA A 121 8.37 -10.95 8.85
CA ALA A 121 8.67 -12.07 7.97
C ALA A 121 9.48 -11.62 6.74
N HIS A 122 10.45 -12.44 6.34
CA HIS A 122 11.12 -12.28 5.05
C HIS A 122 10.22 -12.79 3.92
N ALA A 123 9.19 -12.00 3.60
CA ALA A 123 8.05 -12.44 2.81
C ALA A 123 8.41 -12.82 1.36
N LYS A 124 7.95 -14.00 0.94
CA LYS A 124 7.93 -14.49 -0.44
C LYS A 124 6.72 -13.93 -1.18
N ILE A 125 6.99 -13.20 -2.25
CA ILE A 125 5.96 -12.43 -2.97
C ILE A 125 5.62 -13.11 -4.30
N ALA A 126 4.33 -13.33 -4.52
CA ALA A 126 3.77 -13.68 -5.81
C ALA A 126 3.04 -12.47 -6.42
N VAL A 127 3.18 -12.28 -7.73
CA VAL A 127 2.43 -11.28 -8.50
C VAL A 127 1.63 -12.00 -9.58
N LEU A 128 0.32 -11.76 -9.65
CA LEU A 128 -0.53 -12.35 -10.68
C LEU A 128 -0.06 -11.93 -12.07
N GLY A 129 0.19 -12.93 -12.91
CA GLY A 129 0.88 -12.82 -14.18
C GLY A 129 0.19 -11.93 -15.23
N PRO A 130 0.96 -11.45 -16.22
CA PRO A 130 0.50 -10.47 -17.22
C PRO A 130 -0.58 -11.03 -18.19
N ASP A 131 -0.73 -12.36 -18.23
CA ASP A 131 -1.79 -13.06 -18.95
C ASP A 131 -3.17 -12.97 -18.26
N ALA A 132 -3.19 -12.55 -17.00
CA ALA A 132 -4.40 -12.45 -16.19
C ALA A 132 -4.85 -11.01 -15.91
N VAL A 133 -3.98 -10.02 -16.11
CA VAL A 133 -4.21 -8.61 -15.72
C VAL A 133 -3.91 -7.62 -16.85
N SER A 134 -3.97 -6.31 -16.57
CA SER A 134 -3.49 -5.28 -17.48
C SER A 134 -1.97 -5.26 -17.52
N SER A 135 -1.39 -5.27 -18.73
CA SER A 135 0.07 -5.17 -18.91
C SER A 135 0.64 -3.88 -18.33
N GLY A 136 -0.12 -2.78 -18.36
CA GLY A 136 0.32 -1.50 -17.80
C GLY A 136 0.45 -1.51 -16.28
N SER A 137 -0.49 -2.14 -15.58
CA SER A 137 -0.44 -2.25 -14.11
C SER A 137 0.58 -3.29 -13.68
N TYR A 138 0.64 -4.44 -14.37
CA TYR A 138 1.69 -5.45 -14.13
C TYR A 138 3.09 -4.88 -14.34
N GLY A 139 3.32 -4.14 -15.43
CA GLY A 139 4.61 -3.53 -15.73
C GLY A 139 5.04 -2.49 -14.69
N ALA A 140 4.08 -1.74 -14.12
CA ALA A 140 4.36 -0.82 -13.02
C ALA A 140 4.78 -1.57 -11.75
N VAL A 141 4.09 -2.64 -11.37
CA VAL A 141 4.46 -3.50 -10.22
C VAL A 141 5.84 -4.13 -10.45
N TRP A 142 6.07 -4.74 -11.63
CA TRP A 142 7.36 -5.36 -11.97
C TRP A 142 8.50 -4.35 -11.90
N SER A 143 8.35 -3.18 -12.54
CA SER A 143 9.38 -2.14 -12.53
C SER A 143 9.65 -1.64 -11.11
N PHE A 144 8.61 -1.44 -10.29
CA PHE A 144 8.77 -0.97 -8.93
C PHE A 144 9.51 -2.00 -8.07
N LEU A 145 9.09 -3.26 -8.10
CA LEU A 145 9.70 -4.31 -7.28
C LEU A 145 11.14 -4.61 -7.74
N GLU A 146 11.37 -4.83 -9.03
CA GLU A 146 12.67 -5.28 -9.54
C GLU A 146 13.66 -4.13 -9.73
N GLN A 147 13.24 -3.05 -10.42
CA GLN A 147 14.17 -1.99 -10.83
C GLN A 147 14.39 -0.96 -9.74
N GLU A 148 13.32 -0.61 -9.00
CA GLU A 148 13.42 0.44 -7.98
C GLU A 148 13.78 -0.14 -6.61
N MET A 149 13.15 -1.25 -6.22
CA MET A 149 13.28 -1.81 -4.87
C MET A 149 14.25 -2.98 -4.74
N GLY A 150 14.54 -3.70 -5.83
CA GLY A 150 15.35 -4.92 -5.79
C GLY A 150 14.69 -6.08 -5.04
N ILE A 151 13.37 -6.06 -4.88
CA ILE A 151 12.60 -7.08 -4.15
C ILE A 151 12.27 -8.23 -5.12
N PRO A 152 12.73 -9.47 -4.85
CA PRO A 152 12.41 -10.60 -5.71
C PRO A 152 10.93 -10.96 -5.60
N PHE A 153 10.33 -11.35 -6.73
CA PHE A 153 8.97 -11.85 -6.76
C PHE A 153 8.80 -12.93 -7.82
N THR A 154 7.76 -13.75 -7.67
CA THR A 154 7.38 -14.77 -8.67
C THR A 154 6.14 -14.33 -9.43
N ALA A 155 6.23 -14.27 -10.76
CA ALA A 155 5.06 -14.09 -11.61
C ALA A 155 4.24 -15.40 -11.68
N ILE A 156 3.06 -15.42 -11.06
CA ILE A 156 2.21 -16.62 -10.99
C ILE A 156 1.04 -16.52 -11.97
N SER A 157 0.84 -17.56 -12.79
CA SER A 157 -0.35 -17.60 -13.67
C SER A 157 -1.62 -17.86 -12.86
N ALA A 158 -2.78 -17.52 -13.44
CA ALA A 158 -4.09 -17.83 -12.85
C ALA A 158 -4.26 -19.33 -12.50
N SER A 159 -3.69 -20.22 -13.33
CA SER A 159 -3.72 -21.67 -13.10
C SER A 159 -2.73 -22.15 -12.02
N GLY A 160 -1.68 -21.37 -11.77
CA GLY A 160 -0.67 -21.62 -10.73
C GLY A 160 -1.19 -21.29 -9.34
N LEU A 161 -2.02 -20.25 -9.21
CA LEU A 161 -2.61 -19.83 -7.92
C LEU A 161 -3.26 -20.99 -7.16
N ARG A 162 -3.95 -21.90 -7.87
CA ARG A 162 -4.61 -23.03 -7.20
C ARG A 162 -3.66 -24.06 -6.58
N ARG A 163 -2.42 -24.13 -7.07
CA ARG A 163 -1.48 -25.23 -6.75
C ARG A 163 -0.34 -24.80 -5.84
N SER A 164 0.03 -23.53 -5.87
CA SER A 164 1.30 -23.06 -5.30
C SER A 164 1.13 -21.83 -4.40
N LEU A 165 -0.09 -21.46 -4.00
CA LEU A 165 -0.28 -20.31 -3.11
C LEU A 165 0.39 -20.50 -1.75
N ASP A 166 0.46 -21.73 -1.26
CA ASP A 166 1.09 -22.06 0.03
C ASP A 166 2.63 -21.86 0.01
N ASP A 167 3.24 -21.65 -1.16
CA ASP A 167 4.66 -21.32 -1.30
C ASP A 167 4.96 -19.83 -1.05
N PHE A 168 3.92 -18.99 -0.92
CA PHE A 168 4.01 -17.54 -0.84
C PHE A 168 3.26 -16.97 0.37
N ASP A 169 3.77 -15.85 0.88
CA ASP A 169 3.20 -15.12 2.01
C ASP A 169 2.32 -13.97 1.52
N VAL A 170 2.66 -13.38 0.36
CA VAL A 170 1.95 -12.24 -0.21
C VAL A 170 1.59 -12.50 -1.68
N LEU A 171 0.33 -12.21 -2.03
CA LEU A 171 -0.17 -12.21 -3.40
C LEU A 171 -0.55 -10.78 -3.80
N VAL A 172 0.11 -10.24 -4.81
CA VAL A 172 -0.24 -8.97 -5.45
C VAL A 172 -1.06 -9.26 -6.70
N ILE A 173 -2.24 -8.62 -6.81
CA ILE A 173 -3.15 -8.69 -7.95
C ILE A 173 -3.20 -7.30 -8.62
N PRO A 174 -2.40 -7.07 -9.68
CA PRO A 174 -2.42 -5.81 -10.41
C PRO A 174 -3.79 -5.49 -11.00
N GLY A 175 -3.99 -4.24 -11.37
CA GLY A 175 -5.23 -3.74 -11.97
C GLY A 175 -5.58 -4.39 -13.31
N GLY A 176 -6.87 -4.42 -13.63
CA GLY A 176 -7.37 -4.94 -14.90
C GLY A 176 -7.47 -6.47 -14.98
N MET A 177 -7.68 -7.13 -13.84
CA MET A 177 -7.89 -8.59 -13.80
C MET A 177 -9.03 -9.03 -14.72
N ARG A 178 -8.72 -9.98 -15.60
CA ARG A 178 -9.62 -10.57 -16.59
C ARG A 178 -10.64 -11.47 -15.90
N SER A 179 -11.81 -11.64 -16.52
CA SER A 179 -12.85 -12.52 -15.95
C SER A 179 -12.46 -13.98 -15.89
N SER A 180 -11.65 -14.45 -16.84
CA SER A 180 -11.13 -15.81 -16.87
C SER A 180 -10.05 -16.09 -15.83
N ALA A 181 -9.41 -15.06 -15.27
CA ALA A 181 -8.27 -15.24 -14.36
C ALA A 181 -8.68 -15.76 -12.97
N MET A 182 -9.90 -15.46 -12.53
CA MET A 182 -10.31 -15.69 -11.14
C MET A 182 -11.75 -16.22 -11.09
N GLY A 183 -11.92 -17.49 -11.47
CA GLY A 183 -13.17 -18.23 -11.29
C GLY A 183 -13.40 -18.65 -9.83
N GLU A 184 -14.58 -19.20 -9.54
CA GLU A 184 -15.06 -19.50 -8.18
C GLU A 184 -14.12 -20.43 -7.37
N GLU A 185 -13.56 -21.45 -8.00
CA GLU A 185 -12.63 -22.37 -7.32
C GLU A 185 -11.30 -21.68 -7.00
N THR A 186 -10.75 -20.88 -7.94
CA THR A 186 -9.51 -20.11 -7.68
C THR A 186 -9.74 -19.11 -6.56
N LEU A 187 -10.91 -18.45 -6.56
CA LEU A 187 -11.34 -17.55 -5.51
C LEU A 187 -11.42 -18.24 -4.14
N SER A 188 -11.97 -19.45 -4.13
CA SER A 188 -12.08 -20.25 -2.92
C SER A 188 -10.70 -20.67 -2.39
N SER A 189 -9.76 -21.04 -3.27
CA SER A 189 -8.35 -21.28 -2.90
C SER A 189 -7.70 -20.04 -2.30
N VAL A 190 -7.82 -18.88 -2.95
CA VAL A 190 -7.28 -17.60 -2.44
C VAL A 190 -7.90 -17.27 -1.07
N LYS A 191 -9.22 -17.42 -0.92
CA LYS A 191 -9.92 -17.17 0.35
C LYS A 191 -9.44 -18.10 1.46
N SER A 192 -9.24 -19.38 1.17
CA SER A 192 -8.69 -20.33 2.13
C SER A 192 -7.26 -19.99 2.53
N TRP A 193 -6.42 -19.64 1.55
CA TRP A 193 -5.03 -19.24 1.77
C TRP A 193 -4.92 -17.97 2.62
N VAL A 194 -5.71 -16.92 2.32
CA VAL A 194 -5.76 -15.71 3.17
C VAL A 194 -6.18 -16.08 4.59
N ARG A 195 -7.24 -16.89 4.76
CA ARG A 195 -7.68 -17.35 6.09
C ARG A 195 -6.58 -18.09 6.88
N SER A 196 -5.67 -18.76 6.20
CA SER A 196 -4.54 -19.47 6.80
C SER A 196 -3.37 -18.56 7.20
N GLY A 197 -3.31 -17.32 6.71
CA GLY A 197 -2.22 -16.37 7.01
C GLY A 197 -1.77 -15.51 5.83
N GLY A 198 -2.17 -15.83 4.59
CA GLY A 198 -1.74 -15.11 3.41
C GLY A 198 -2.22 -13.65 3.34
N VAL A 199 -1.42 -12.78 2.71
CA VAL A 199 -1.75 -11.37 2.47
C VAL A 199 -2.13 -11.15 1.02
N CYS A 200 -3.39 -10.84 0.74
CA CYS A 200 -3.88 -10.54 -0.60
C CYS A 200 -3.96 -9.03 -0.83
N ILE A 201 -3.15 -8.51 -1.75
CA ILE A 201 -3.14 -7.09 -2.13
C ILE A 201 -3.71 -6.95 -3.53
N ALA A 202 -4.80 -6.20 -3.70
CA ALA A 202 -5.38 -5.94 -5.02
C ALA A 202 -5.36 -4.45 -5.36
N LEU A 203 -5.11 -4.15 -6.64
CA LEU A 203 -4.92 -2.79 -7.14
C LEU A 203 -6.01 -2.37 -8.12
N GLY A 204 -6.45 -1.12 -8.01
CA GLY A 204 -7.38 -0.48 -8.94
C GLY A 204 -8.65 -1.29 -9.21
N SER A 205 -8.94 -1.54 -10.49
CA SER A 205 -10.15 -2.25 -10.90
C SER A 205 -10.23 -3.70 -10.41
N SER A 206 -9.10 -4.34 -10.12
CA SER A 206 -9.06 -5.71 -9.59
C SER A 206 -9.58 -5.75 -8.15
N SER A 207 -9.34 -4.69 -7.38
CA SER A 207 -9.82 -4.54 -6.00
C SER A 207 -11.34 -4.63 -5.91
N PHE A 208 -12.07 -3.98 -6.82
CA PHE A 208 -13.54 -4.04 -6.82
C PHE A 208 -14.08 -5.42 -7.19
N ARG A 209 -13.34 -6.19 -8.00
CA ARG A 209 -13.71 -7.57 -8.35
C ARG A 209 -13.49 -8.52 -7.18
N ILE A 210 -12.38 -8.36 -6.48
CA ILE A 210 -12.03 -9.08 -5.25
C ILE A 210 -13.02 -8.73 -4.13
N GLY A 211 -13.26 -7.44 -3.91
CA GLY A 211 -14.06 -6.95 -2.80
C GLY A 211 -15.55 -7.21 -2.95
N GLY A 212 -16.14 -6.86 -4.10
CA GLY A 212 -17.60 -6.82 -4.22
C GLY A 212 -18.31 -8.14 -4.54
N LYS A 213 -17.69 -9.03 -5.34
CA LYS A 213 -18.36 -10.27 -5.83
C LYS A 213 -17.77 -11.57 -5.31
N ALA A 214 -16.53 -11.55 -4.81
CA ALA A 214 -15.85 -12.76 -4.39
C ALA A 214 -16.04 -13.10 -2.91
N GLY A 215 -16.63 -12.19 -2.12
CA GLY A 215 -16.83 -12.40 -0.68
C GLY A 215 -15.53 -12.64 0.08
N LEU A 216 -14.42 -12.08 -0.40
CA LEU A 216 -13.13 -12.07 0.30
C LEU A 216 -13.14 -11.07 1.47
N ILE A 217 -13.99 -10.05 1.39
CA ILE A 217 -14.20 -9.03 2.43
C ILE A 217 -15.69 -8.64 2.53
N SER A 218 -16.04 -7.96 3.61
CA SER A 218 -17.39 -7.49 3.97
C SER A 218 -17.78 -6.15 3.33
N ARG A 219 -17.07 -5.70 2.29
CA ARG A 219 -17.25 -4.36 1.69
C ARG A 219 -18.06 -4.38 0.39
N SER A 220 -18.99 -3.44 0.25
CA SER A 220 -19.57 -3.11 -1.05
C SER A 220 -18.91 -1.88 -1.70
N THR A 221 -18.95 -1.87 -3.03
CA THR A 221 -18.60 -0.69 -3.81
C THR A 221 -19.70 0.36 -3.70
N LYS A 222 -19.34 1.65 -3.66
CA LYS A 222 -20.32 2.73 -3.72
C LYS A 222 -21.09 2.62 -5.04
N GLU A 223 -22.35 2.21 -4.95
CA GLU A 223 -23.16 1.96 -6.14
C GLU A 223 -23.28 3.25 -6.93
N THR A 224 -22.99 3.16 -8.22
CA THR A 224 -23.43 4.18 -9.15
C THR A 224 -24.93 3.96 -9.31
N GLN A 225 -25.78 4.77 -8.67
CA GLN A 225 -27.21 4.76 -8.97
C GLN A 225 -27.35 4.92 -10.48
N ARG A 226 -27.71 3.84 -11.17
CA ARG A 226 -28.27 3.94 -12.52
C ARG A 226 -29.68 4.42 -12.29
N ASP A 227 -29.94 5.69 -12.59
CA ASP A 227 -31.28 6.25 -12.63
C ASP A 227 -32.19 5.28 -13.43
N PRO A 228 -33.20 4.62 -12.82
CA PRO A 228 -34.04 3.63 -13.50
C PRO A 228 -34.99 4.27 -14.53
N LYS A 229 -34.95 5.59 -14.68
CA LYS A 229 -35.66 6.28 -15.75
C LYS A 229 -34.97 5.95 -17.07
N GLU A 230 -35.38 4.82 -17.67
CA GLU A 230 -35.42 4.64 -19.11
C GLU A 230 -36.10 5.89 -19.72
N LYS A 231 -35.31 6.91 -19.98
CA LYS A 231 -35.70 7.96 -20.91
C LYS A 231 -35.85 7.23 -22.24
N GLU A 232 -37.04 7.28 -22.85
CA GLU A 232 -37.26 6.81 -24.21
C GLU A 232 -36.05 7.17 -25.09
N PRO A 233 -35.53 6.24 -25.90
CA PRO A 233 -34.31 6.46 -26.66
C PRO A 233 -34.53 7.59 -27.68
N LYS A 234 -34.27 8.83 -27.26
CA LYS A 234 -34.25 9.99 -28.14
C LYS A 234 -33.01 9.90 -29.03
N ARG A 235 -33.18 10.14 -30.33
CA ARG A 235 -32.06 10.23 -31.26
C ARG A 235 -31.19 11.43 -30.87
N LYS A 236 -30.02 11.14 -30.30
CA LYS A 236 -29.03 12.16 -29.91
C LYS A 236 -28.16 12.55 -31.10
N SER A 237 -27.78 13.82 -31.17
CA SER A 237 -26.78 14.29 -32.14
C SER A 237 -25.39 13.74 -31.80
N ARG A 238 -24.46 13.74 -32.78
CA ARG A 238 -23.07 13.31 -32.52
C ARG A 238 -22.39 14.18 -31.46
N SER A 239 -22.73 15.47 -31.37
CA SER A 239 -22.22 16.40 -30.36
C SER A 239 -22.72 16.04 -28.95
N GLU A 240 -24.01 15.75 -28.78
CA GLU A 240 -24.58 15.32 -27.50
C GLU A 240 -23.96 14.01 -27.01
N ILE A 241 -23.79 13.02 -27.90
CA ILE A 241 -23.14 11.75 -27.55
C ILE A 241 -21.69 11.98 -27.11
N ARG A 242 -20.95 12.89 -27.76
CA ARG A 242 -19.59 13.25 -27.37
C ARG A 242 -19.56 13.94 -26.02
N GLU A 243 -20.50 14.84 -25.75
CA GLU A 243 -20.61 15.56 -24.49
C GLU A 243 -20.95 14.64 -23.33
N GLU A 244 -21.97 13.77 -23.47
CA GLU A 244 -22.32 12.78 -22.46
C GLU A 244 -21.15 11.84 -22.14
N ARG A 245 -20.43 11.37 -23.18
CA ARG A 245 -19.22 10.56 -22.98
C ARG A 245 -18.14 11.32 -22.20
N ARG A 246 -17.95 12.62 -22.46
CA ARG A 246 -16.99 13.43 -21.70
C ARG A 246 -17.40 13.55 -20.23
N HIS A 247 -18.68 13.76 -19.93
CA HIS A 247 -19.16 13.86 -18.54
C HIS A 247 -19.05 12.56 -17.74
N GLN A 248 -19.13 11.41 -18.42
CA GLN A 248 -18.98 10.08 -17.80
C GLN A 248 -17.51 9.68 -17.61
N GLN A 249 -16.58 10.26 -18.38
CA GLN A 249 -15.17 9.93 -18.28
C GLN A 249 -14.55 10.50 -17.00
N VAL A 250 -13.69 9.69 -16.37
CA VAL A 250 -12.80 10.10 -15.28
C VAL A 250 -11.36 9.79 -15.72
N PRO A 251 -10.79 10.59 -16.63
CA PRO A 251 -9.46 10.34 -17.15
C PRO A 251 -8.42 10.79 -16.11
N GLY A 252 -7.90 9.84 -15.34
CA GLY A 252 -6.72 10.03 -14.46
C GLY A 252 -6.74 11.32 -13.64
N ASN A 253 -7.39 11.30 -12.48
CA ASN A 253 -7.48 12.45 -11.57
C ASN A 253 -6.61 12.22 -10.33
N ILE A 254 -5.96 13.28 -9.87
CA ILE A 254 -5.25 13.30 -8.58
C ILE A 254 -6.28 13.61 -7.49
N VAL A 255 -6.31 12.77 -6.47
CA VAL A 255 -7.17 12.92 -5.29
C VAL A 255 -6.35 13.14 -4.04
N SER A 256 -6.90 13.90 -3.09
CA SER A 256 -6.42 13.93 -1.71
C SER A 256 -6.97 12.70 -0.98
N ILE A 257 -6.16 12.08 -0.13
CA ILE A 257 -6.52 10.93 0.68
C ILE A 257 -6.10 11.24 2.12
N ASP A 258 -7.05 11.18 3.04
CA ASP A 258 -6.83 11.30 4.48
C ASP A 258 -6.54 9.88 5.03
N LEU A 259 -5.37 9.69 5.63
CA LEU A 259 -4.90 8.41 6.16
C LEU A 259 -5.15 8.29 7.67
N ASP A 260 -5.55 7.09 8.10
CA ASP A 260 -5.46 6.68 9.49
C ASP A 260 -3.98 6.40 9.84
N THR A 261 -3.32 7.33 10.53
CA THR A 261 -1.90 7.26 10.87
C THR A 261 -1.56 6.21 11.93
N GLU A 262 -2.54 5.70 12.66
CA GLU A 262 -2.34 4.64 13.66
C GLU A 262 -2.31 3.24 13.00
N HIS A 263 -2.87 3.11 11.80
CA HIS A 263 -2.87 1.85 11.07
C HIS A 263 -1.48 1.54 10.45
N PRO A 264 -0.98 0.28 10.51
CA PRO A 264 0.38 -0.05 10.00
C PRO A 264 0.63 0.28 8.53
N LEU A 265 -0.42 0.32 7.71
CA LEU A 265 -0.32 0.77 6.30
C LEU A 265 0.12 2.24 6.16
N SER A 266 -0.06 3.05 7.19
CA SER A 266 0.24 4.48 7.19
C SER A 266 1.51 4.82 7.98
N PHE A 267 2.25 3.82 8.49
CA PHE A 267 3.50 4.08 9.19
C PHE A 267 4.50 4.84 8.31
N GLY A 268 5.10 5.88 8.87
CA GLY A 268 6.00 6.80 8.17
C GLY A 268 5.32 7.78 7.20
N MET A 269 3.99 7.76 7.09
CA MET A 269 3.24 8.62 6.19
C MET A 269 2.66 9.85 6.92
N PRO A 270 2.52 11.01 6.24
CA PRO A 270 1.72 12.10 6.77
C PRO A 270 0.22 11.76 6.73
N GLU A 271 -0.58 12.44 7.54
CA GLU A 271 -2.05 12.29 7.62
C GLU A 271 -2.72 12.50 6.25
N LYS A 272 -2.15 13.32 5.37
CA LYS A 272 -2.70 13.61 4.04
C LYS A 272 -1.71 13.28 2.94
N ILE A 273 -2.13 12.41 2.02
CA ILE A 273 -1.36 12.04 0.83
C ILE A 273 -2.16 12.29 -0.45
N HIS A 274 -1.49 12.16 -1.58
CA HIS A 274 -2.12 12.25 -2.90
C HIS A 274 -2.00 10.93 -3.65
N GLY A 275 -3.08 10.54 -4.32
CA GLY A 275 -3.13 9.35 -5.15
C GLY A 275 -3.85 9.58 -6.46
N MET A 276 -3.88 8.54 -7.30
CA MET A 276 -4.51 8.57 -8.61
C MET A 276 -5.79 7.74 -8.63
N ILE A 277 -6.80 8.25 -9.34
CA ILE A 277 -8.00 7.48 -9.71
C ILE A 277 -8.25 7.63 -11.21
N SER A 278 -8.82 6.59 -11.83
CA SER A 278 -9.20 6.63 -13.25
C SER A 278 -10.64 6.19 -13.50
N SER A 279 -11.45 6.15 -12.45
CA SER A 279 -12.86 5.77 -12.49
C SER A 279 -13.61 6.38 -11.31
N THR A 280 -14.94 6.28 -11.30
CA THR A 280 -15.77 6.64 -10.13
C THR A 280 -15.96 5.50 -9.14
N SER A 281 -15.35 4.33 -9.39
CA SER A 281 -15.43 3.21 -8.45
C SER A 281 -14.61 3.54 -7.20
N ILE A 282 -15.26 3.50 -6.05
CA ILE A 282 -14.69 3.75 -4.73
C ILE A 282 -15.45 2.88 -3.71
N PHE A 283 -14.81 2.50 -2.61
CA PHE A 283 -15.48 1.70 -1.57
C PHE A 283 -16.32 2.60 -0.64
N LYS A 284 -17.34 2.03 -0.01
CA LYS A 284 -18.11 2.72 1.04
C LYS A 284 -17.45 2.53 2.41
N LEU A 285 -17.68 3.47 3.33
CA LEU A 285 -17.40 3.31 4.76
C LEU A 285 -18.50 2.44 5.40
N GLU A 286 -18.33 1.12 5.36
CA GLU A 286 -19.26 0.14 5.91
C GLU A 286 -18.54 -1.21 6.10
N GLY A 287 -19.11 -2.14 6.87
CA GLY A 287 -18.48 -3.46 7.08
C GLY A 287 -17.38 -3.42 8.14
N ASP A 288 -16.63 -4.52 8.25
CA ASP A 288 -15.76 -4.81 9.39
C ASP A 288 -14.27 -4.49 9.15
N GLY A 289 -13.89 -4.15 7.92
CA GLY A 289 -12.52 -3.73 7.59
C GLY A 289 -12.17 -2.33 8.12
N SER A 290 -10.89 -2.00 8.17
CA SER A 290 -10.37 -0.66 8.48
C SER A 290 -10.41 0.26 7.25
N ASP A 291 -10.93 1.47 7.46
CA ASP A 291 -10.97 2.56 6.47
C ASP A 291 -9.68 3.38 6.50
N VAL A 292 -8.59 2.77 6.03
CA VAL A 292 -7.23 3.28 6.22
C VAL A 292 -6.97 4.55 5.42
N GLY A 293 -7.57 4.70 4.23
CA GLY A 293 -7.42 5.89 3.41
C GLY A 293 -8.76 6.35 2.86
N VAL A 294 -9.22 7.51 3.26
CA VAL A 294 -10.56 8.05 2.92
C VAL A 294 -10.42 9.32 2.09
N LEU A 295 -11.24 9.45 1.05
CA LEU A 295 -11.32 10.67 0.26
C LEU A 295 -12.13 11.74 1.02
N PRO A 296 -11.72 13.03 0.98
CA PRO A 296 -12.48 14.11 1.60
C PRO A 296 -13.96 14.12 1.18
N GLY A 297 -14.83 14.51 2.11
CA GLY A 297 -16.27 14.60 1.87
C GLY A 297 -16.67 15.64 0.81
N THR A 298 -15.81 16.64 0.57
CA THR A 298 -16.06 17.73 -0.38
C THR A 298 -14.86 17.87 -1.31
N SER A 299 -15.11 17.88 -2.62
CA SER A 299 -14.11 18.11 -3.67
C SER A 299 -12.81 17.29 -3.50
N PRO A 300 -12.89 15.95 -3.48
CA PRO A 300 -11.72 15.09 -3.25
C PRO A 300 -10.67 15.15 -4.37
N VAL A 301 -11.05 15.59 -5.58
CA VAL A 301 -10.15 15.74 -6.72
C VAL A 301 -9.41 17.08 -6.63
N VAL A 302 -8.10 17.02 -6.48
CA VAL A 302 -7.21 18.20 -6.42
C VAL A 302 -6.69 18.62 -7.79
N SER A 303 -6.62 17.69 -8.74
CA SER A 303 -6.17 18.00 -10.10
C SER A 303 -6.71 17.00 -11.11
N GLY A 304 -7.01 17.50 -12.31
CA GLY A 304 -7.57 16.71 -13.42
C GLY A 304 -8.93 17.23 -13.89
N TYR A 305 -9.55 16.45 -14.78
CA TYR A 305 -10.90 16.70 -15.27
C TYR A 305 -11.88 15.71 -14.68
N ILE A 306 -12.91 16.25 -14.04
CA ILE A 306 -14.03 15.48 -13.52
C ILE A 306 -15.32 16.33 -13.61
N SER A 307 -16.46 15.65 -13.74
CA SER A 307 -17.79 16.27 -13.65
C SER A 307 -18.22 16.38 -12.18
N ASP A 308 -19.08 17.34 -11.86
CA ASP A 308 -19.56 17.52 -10.48
C ASP A 308 -20.28 16.27 -9.96
N GLU A 309 -21.07 15.62 -10.81
CA GLU A 309 -21.72 14.34 -10.51
C GLU A 309 -20.70 13.25 -10.11
N ASN A 310 -19.58 13.16 -10.83
CA ASN A 310 -18.54 12.19 -10.53
C ASN A 310 -17.72 12.58 -9.27
N GLN A 311 -17.55 13.87 -8.98
CA GLN A 311 -16.97 14.32 -7.71
C GLN A 311 -17.82 13.86 -6.53
N THR A 312 -19.14 14.06 -6.59
CA THR A 312 -20.07 13.62 -5.54
C THR A 312 -20.04 12.10 -5.33
N LYS A 313 -19.87 11.33 -6.40
CA LYS A 313 -19.72 9.87 -6.29
C LYS A 313 -18.48 9.48 -5.48
N LEU A 314 -17.36 10.18 -5.66
CA LEU A 314 -16.09 9.89 -4.98
C LEU A 314 -16.02 10.43 -3.54
N SER A 315 -16.68 11.56 -3.28
CA SER A 315 -16.72 12.21 -1.97
C SER A 315 -17.00 11.25 -0.82
N GLY A 316 -16.15 11.27 0.21
CA GLY A 316 -16.28 10.43 1.39
C GLY A 316 -16.24 8.93 1.08
N GLY A 317 -15.60 8.52 -0.02
CA GLY A 317 -15.37 7.11 -0.34
C GLY A 317 -14.01 6.65 0.16
N VAL A 318 -13.85 5.34 0.35
CA VAL A 318 -12.63 4.73 0.87
C VAL A 318 -11.72 4.33 -0.29
N TRP A 319 -10.52 4.88 -0.31
CA TRP A 319 -9.49 4.62 -1.31
C TRP A 319 -8.59 3.43 -0.94
N LEU A 320 -8.33 3.23 0.35
CA LEU A 320 -7.56 2.11 0.87
C LEU A 320 -8.31 1.41 1.99
N VAL A 321 -8.59 0.13 1.80
CA VAL A 321 -9.24 -0.74 2.79
C VAL A 321 -8.28 -1.84 3.20
N ALA A 322 -8.23 -2.14 4.49
CA ALA A 322 -7.60 -3.35 5.02
C ALA A 322 -8.63 -4.15 5.80
N GLU A 323 -8.76 -5.45 5.55
CA GLU A 323 -9.68 -6.30 6.29
C GLU A 323 -9.02 -7.63 6.66
N SER A 324 -9.13 -7.96 7.95
CA SER A 324 -8.64 -9.24 8.47
C SER A 324 -9.55 -10.37 8.02
N SER A 325 -8.96 -11.47 7.55
CA SER A 325 -9.71 -12.69 7.22
C SER A 325 -8.97 -13.89 7.77
N GLY A 326 -9.51 -14.51 8.82
CA GLY A 326 -8.78 -15.55 9.57
C GLY A 326 -7.49 -14.99 10.17
N ARG A 327 -6.34 -15.57 9.82
CA ARG A 327 -5.02 -15.08 10.24
C ARG A 327 -4.35 -14.14 9.24
N GLY A 328 -4.87 -14.05 8.02
CA GLY A 328 -4.30 -13.20 6.98
C GLY A 328 -5.06 -11.90 6.78
N GLN A 329 -4.71 -11.22 5.69
CA GLN A 329 -5.18 -9.86 5.40
C GLN A 329 -5.59 -9.71 3.94
N VAL A 330 -6.63 -8.91 3.70
CA VAL A 330 -7.00 -8.46 2.36
C VAL A 330 -6.87 -6.94 2.32
N ILE A 331 -6.03 -6.43 1.43
CA ILE A 331 -5.72 -5.01 1.29
C ILE A 331 -6.11 -4.57 -0.12
N LEU A 332 -7.03 -3.60 -0.20
CA LEU A 332 -7.64 -3.16 -1.45
C LEU A 332 -7.37 -1.69 -1.71
N PHE A 333 -6.72 -1.40 -2.83
CA PHE A 333 -6.52 -0.05 -3.33
C PHE A 333 -7.55 0.25 -4.41
N ALA A 334 -8.38 1.28 -4.22
CA ALA A 334 -9.35 1.73 -5.21
C ALA A 334 -8.67 2.31 -6.47
N GLY A 335 -7.52 2.96 -6.27
CA GLY A 335 -6.58 3.36 -7.31
C GLY A 335 -5.47 2.35 -7.53
N ASP A 336 -4.63 2.58 -8.53
CA ASP A 336 -3.36 1.86 -8.67
C ASP A 336 -2.26 2.71 -7.99
N PRO A 337 -1.70 2.27 -6.84
CA PRO A 337 -0.71 3.03 -6.08
C PRO A 337 0.62 3.21 -6.81
N LEU A 338 0.87 2.41 -7.85
CA LEU A 338 2.10 2.41 -8.64
C LEU A 338 1.87 2.96 -10.05
N PHE A 339 0.71 3.55 -10.33
CA PHE A 339 0.34 4.02 -11.67
C PHE A 339 1.44 4.89 -12.29
N ARG A 340 2.19 4.31 -13.24
CA ARG A 340 3.31 4.94 -13.96
C ARG A 340 4.35 5.60 -13.04
N SER A 341 4.54 5.08 -11.83
CA SER A 341 5.42 5.67 -10.80
C SER A 341 5.14 7.15 -10.52
N PHE A 342 3.89 7.59 -10.69
CA PHE A 342 3.53 9.00 -10.63
C PHE A 342 3.52 9.57 -9.20
N CYS A 343 3.00 8.80 -8.23
CA CYS A 343 2.86 9.22 -6.83
C CYS A 343 3.79 8.42 -5.92
N ARG A 344 4.81 9.08 -5.35
CA ARG A 344 5.72 8.45 -4.39
C ARG A 344 5.02 8.01 -3.10
N GLN A 345 4.12 8.85 -2.59
CA GLN A 345 3.43 8.57 -1.32
C GLN A 345 2.58 7.29 -1.37
N THR A 346 1.85 7.06 -2.47
CA THR A 346 1.06 5.82 -2.60
C THR A 346 1.93 4.59 -2.80
N SER A 347 3.13 4.72 -3.38
CA SER A 347 4.08 3.62 -3.48
C SER A 347 4.65 3.20 -2.12
N GLU A 348 4.81 4.14 -1.18
CA GLU A 348 5.22 3.86 0.20
C GLU A 348 4.14 3.10 0.97
N VAL A 349 2.88 3.51 0.83
CA VAL A 349 1.75 2.77 1.41
C VAL A 349 1.62 1.36 0.82
N PHE A 350 1.89 1.19 -0.48
CA PHE A 350 1.96 -0.13 -1.10
C PHE A 350 3.10 -0.99 -0.51
N LEU A 351 4.26 -0.41 -0.21
CA LEU A 351 5.35 -1.13 0.46
C LEU A 351 4.97 -1.56 1.88
N ASN A 352 4.28 -0.71 2.63
CA ASN A 352 3.79 -1.07 3.96
C ASN A 352 2.86 -2.29 3.87
N ALA A 353 1.96 -2.33 2.87
CA ALA A 353 1.10 -3.48 2.61
C ALA A 353 1.90 -4.76 2.29
N LEU A 354 2.97 -4.60 1.52
CA LEU A 354 3.80 -5.71 1.05
C LEU A 354 4.70 -6.30 2.14
N LEU A 355 5.17 -5.48 3.09
CA LEU A 355 6.26 -5.84 4.00
C LEU A 355 5.86 -5.98 5.46
N LEU A 356 4.79 -5.33 5.92
CA LEU A 356 4.48 -5.23 7.35
C LEU A 356 3.39 -6.21 7.83
N PHE A 357 2.76 -6.96 6.92
CA PHE A 357 1.61 -7.82 7.24
C PHE A 357 1.87 -9.32 7.09
N ALA A 358 2.93 -9.71 6.38
CA ALA A 358 3.34 -11.11 6.32
C ALA A 358 3.89 -11.55 7.69
N ARG A 359 3.62 -12.79 8.08
CA ARG A 359 3.99 -13.35 9.38
C ARG A 359 4.59 -14.73 9.24
#